data_AF-A0A7X6M197-F1
#
_entry.id   AF-A0A7X6M197-F1
#
_cell.length_a   1.000
_cell.length_b   1.000
_cell.length_c   1.000
_cell.angle_alpha   90.00
_cell.angle_beta   90.00
_cell.angle_gamma   90.00
#
_symmetry.space_group_name_H-M   'P 1'
#
loop_
_entity.id
_entity.type
_entity.pdbx_description
1 polymer ?
#
loop_
_entity_poly.entity_id
_entity_poly.type
_entity_poly.pdbx_seq_one_letter_code
_entity_poly.pdbx_strand_id
1 'polypeptide(L)'
;MTTPATPGAQRQPRKAPAPAYPDFVTFAEQWLFPFITVRLAEANREHTWTWCRQWWRHRAVAVRIACLHRAFEAMRADKNAAGLSTFLLHHLDPHFHVILDAANGPLHRCTRTKHTALPSLTYDPVPSGWFTSTGRTDTESSANKPFRFGHYADFVEQWLLPVTAVRIAANHREDQYTWCRRWWDHRSVAVRFAALHVVFEAARIAEDGSAMSTLFVSHIDPHFRHILDAGNGPLHRCTPDHHTPETGLPTTAVPANWFTALGSASPIEEFGFGPDFRHPAHKQ
;
A
#
# COMPACT_ATOMS: atom_id res chain seq x y z
N MET A 1 -12.38 -57.56 -9.46
CA MET A 1 -11.59 -56.76 -10.44
C MET A 1 -11.36 -55.40 -9.81
N THR A 2 -10.19 -55.20 -9.20
CA THR A 2 -9.79 -53.91 -8.61
C THR A 2 -9.00 -53.13 -9.65
N THR A 3 -9.55 -52.00 -10.08
CA THR A 3 -8.91 -51.07 -11.02
C THR A 3 -7.64 -50.48 -10.38
N PRO A 4 -6.47 -50.45 -11.07
CA PRO A 4 -5.30 -49.79 -10.53
C PRO A 4 -5.49 -48.27 -10.59
N ALA A 5 -5.07 -47.58 -9.52
CA ALA A 5 -5.01 -46.13 -9.47
C ALA A 5 -3.92 -45.61 -10.41
N THR A 6 -4.28 -44.69 -11.30
CA THR A 6 -3.36 -43.96 -12.18
C THR A 6 -2.44 -43.07 -11.32
N PRO A 7 -1.11 -43.13 -11.49
CA PRO A 7 -0.20 -42.22 -10.79
C PRO A 7 -0.46 -40.77 -11.24
N GLY A 8 -0.58 -39.86 -10.27
CA GLY A 8 -0.75 -38.43 -10.52
C GLY A 8 0.40 -37.90 -11.39
N ALA A 9 0.05 -37.33 -12.54
CA ALA A 9 1.00 -36.71 -13.44
C ALA A 9 1.71 -35.55 -12.73
N GLN A 10 3.00 -35.70 -12.46
CA GLN A 10 3.86 -34.62 -12.02
C GLN A 10 3.88 -33.55 -13.13
N ARG A 11 3.28 -32.39 -12.86
CA ARG A 11 3.35 -31.21 -13.73
C ARG A 11 4.81 -30.77 -13.78
N GLN A 12 5.50 -31.05 -14.88
CA GLN A 12 6.83 -30.49 -15.11
C GLN A 12 6.76 -28.95 -15.11
N PRO A 13 7.74 -28.26 -14.51
CA PRO A 13 7.79 -26.80 -14.53
C PRO A 13 7.93 -26.32 -15.99
N ARG A 14 6.88 -25.68 -16.50
CA ARG A 14 6.88 -25.13 -17.86
C ARG A 14 7.88 -23.98 -17.90
N LYS A 15 8.91 -24.07 -18.75
CA LYS A 15 9.87 -22.99 -18.97
C LYS A 15 9.11 -21.70 -19.28
N ALA A 16 9.30 -20.67 -18.45
CA ALA A 16 8.64 -19.39 -18.64
C ALA A 16 9.00 -18.86 -20.05
N PRO A 17 8.03 -18.32 -20.81
CA PRO A 17 8.32 -17.73 -22.10
C PRO A 17 9.31 -16.57 -21.93
N ALA A 18 10.11 -16.34 -22.97
CA ALA A 18 10.99 -15.17 -22.99
C ALA A 18 10.14 -13.89 -22.86
N PRO A 19 10.62 -12.88 -22.11
CA PRO A 19 9.89 -11.64 -21.96
C PRO A 19 9.72 -10.96 -23.32
N ALA A 20 8.56 -10.35 -23.55
CA ALA A 20 8.32 -9.58 -24.77
C ALA A 20 9.13 -8.29 -24.81
N TYR A 21 9.37 -7.69 -23.64
CA TYR A 21 10.22 -6.52 -23.47
C TYR A 21 11.38 -6.85 -22.51
N PRO A 22 12.64 -6.62 -22.91
CA PRO A 22 13.82 -7.03 -22.13
C PRO A 22 13.95 -6.30 -20.79
N ASP A 23 13.42 -5.09 -20.69
CA ASP A 23 13.47 -4.24 -19.49
C ASP A 23 12.25 -3.30 -19.44
N PHE A 24 12.04 -2.70 -18.27
CA PHE A 24 10.86 -1.86 -18.04
C PHE A 24 10.88 -0.54 -18.79
N VAL A 25 12.05 -0.02 -19.19
CA VAL A 25 12.16 1.21 -19.99
C VAL A 25 11.73 0.90 -21.41
N THR A 26 12.22 -0.19 -21.99
CA THR A 26 11.80 -0.66 -23.32
C THR A 26 10.29 -0.94 -23.36
N PHE A 27 9.75 -1.62 -22.34
CA PHE A 27 8.30 -1.79 -22.16
C PHE A 27 7.57 -0.45 -22.10
N ALA A 28 8.08 0.49 -21.31
CA ALA A 28 7.43 1.78 -21.10
C ALA A 28 7.34 2.58 -22.41
N GLU A 29 8.43 2.66 -23.15
CA GLU A 29 8.53 3.48 -24.36
C GLU A 29 7.80 2.87 -25.57
N GLN A 30 7.84 1.54 -25.71
CA GLN A 30 7.30 0.88 -26.90
C GLN A 30 5.84 0.42 -26.75
N TRP A 31 5.37 0.19 -25.52
CA TRP A 31 4.02 -0.32 -25.28
C TRP A 31 3.20 0.60 -24.37
N LEU A 32 3.72 0.90 -23.17
CA LEU A 32 2.94 1.57 -22.14
C LEU A 32 2.56 3.00 -22.54
N PHE A 33 3.52 3.86 -22.85
CA PHE A 33 3.25 5.26 -23.15
C PHE A 33 2.43 5.47 -24.43
N PRO A 34 2.66 4.71 -25.53
CA PRO A 34 1.77 4.77 -26.69
C PRO A 34 0.32 4.33 -26.39
N PHE A 35 0.12 3.41 -25.43
CA PHE A 35 -1.21 2.94 -25.04
C PHE A 35 -1.98 3.98 -24.21
N ILE A 36 -1.29 4.74 -23.34
CA ILE A 36 -1.91 5.72 -22.45
C ILE A 36 -2.35 6.96 -23.25
N THR A 37 -3.66 7.06 -23.49
CA THR A 37 -4.28 8.16 -24.23
C THR A 37 -5.19 8.98 -23.33
N VAL A 38 -4.65 10.08 -22.80
CA VAL A 38 -5.28 10.85 -21.73
C VAL A 38 -5.19 12.36 -21.97
N ARG A 39 -6.15 13.12 -21.43
CA ARG A 39 -6.10 14.59 -21.48
C ARG A 39 -5.19 15.11 -20.37
N LEU A 40 -4.06 15.69 -20.76
CA LEU A 40 -3.16 16.38 -19.83
C LEU A 40 -3.56 17.85 -19.69
N ALA A 41 -3.58 18.36 -18.46
CA ALA A 41 -3.82 19.76 -18.15
C ALA A 41 -2.50 20.47 -17.85
N GLU A 42 -2.44 21.77 -18.13
CA GLU A 42 -1.29 22.61 -17.75
C GLU A 42 -1.44 23.20 -16.34
N ALA A 43 -2.67 23.28 -15.83
CA ALA A 43 -2.96 23.73 -14.48
C ALA A 43 -3.04 22.51 -13.55
N ASN A 44 -2.09 22.41 -12.62
CA ASN A 44 -1.99 21.34 -11.63
C ASN A 44 -3.10 21.49 -10.56
N ARG A 45 -4.31 21.06 -10.90
CA ARG A 45 -5.53 21.16 -10.06
C ARG A 45 -6.13 19.78 -9.80
N GLU A 46 -7.05 19.72 -8.84
CA GLU A 46 -7.89 18.55 -8.56
C GLU A 46 -8.58 18.04 -9.84
N HIS A 47 -8.71 16.71 -9.94
CA HIS A 47 -9.33 16.02 -11.07
C HIS A 47 -8.71 16.32 -12.45
N THR A 48 -7.45 16.75 -12.49
CA THR A 48 -6.68 16.91 -13.73
C THR A 48 -5.46 15.99 -13.75
N TRP A 49 -4.94 15.74 -14.95
CA TRP A 49 -3.78 14.89 -15.15
C TRP A 49 -2.56 15.66 -15.64
N THR A 50 -1.38 15.28 -15.15
CA THR A 50 -0.09 15.85 -15.56
C THR A 50 0.90 14.74 -15.93
N TRP A 51 1.96 15.11 -16.65
CA TRP A 51 3.01 14.20 -17.04
C TRP A 51 4.37 14.90 -17.05
N CYS A 52 5.42 14.17 -16.65
CA CYS A 52 6.79 14.60 -16.77
C CYS A 52 7.52 13.77 -17.82
N ARG A 53 8.10 14.42 -18.84
CA ARG A 53 8.92 13.72 -19.85
C ARG A 53 10.17 13.07 -19.26
N GLN A 54 10.65 13.56 -18.11
CA GLN A 54 11.77 12.99 -17.35
C GLN A 54 11.27 12.04 -16.25
N TRP A 55 10.25 11.21 -16.54
CA TRP A 55 9.58 10.33 -15.57
C TRP A 55 10.55 9.46 -14.77
N TRP A 56 11.66 9.02 -15.38
CA TRP A 56 12.69 8.19 -14.74
C TRP A 56 13.41 8.89 -13.59
N ARG A 57 13.37 10.23 -13.52
CA ARG A 57 13.93 11.00 -12.39
C ARG A 57 13.02 10.99 -11.17
N HIS A 58 11.79 10.50 -11.29
CA HIS A 58 10.85 10.35 -10.18
C HIS A 58 10.85 8.89 -9.73
N ARG A 59 11.55 8.59 -8.62
CA ARG A 59 11.68 7.21 -8.09
C ARG A 59 10.33 6.52 -7.91
N ALA A 60 9.34 7.23 -7.37
CA ALA A 60 7.97 6.75 -7.18
C ALA A 60 7.29 6.33 -8.51
N VAL A 61 7.62 6.97 -9.62
CA VAL A 61 7.08 6.63 -10.95
C VAL A 61 7.86 5.49 -11.58
N ALA A 62 9.20 5.55 -11.54
CA ALA A 62 10.05 4.53 -12.15
C ALA A 62 9.82 3.13 -11.53
N VAL A 63 9.70 3.05 -10.20
CA VAL A 63 9.43 1.77 -9.51
C VAL A 63 8.06 1.21 -9.89
N ARG A 64 7.02 2.04 -9.98
CA ARG A 64 5.68 1.60 -10.40
C ARG A 64 5.68 1.04 -11.82
N ILE A 65 6.36 1.72 -12.75
CA ILE A 65 6.50 1.24 -14.14
C ILE A 65 7.27 -0.08 -14.18
N ALA A 66 8.31 -0.26 -13.36
CA ALA A 66 9.01 -1.53 -13.25
C ALA A 66 8.12 -2.65 -12.69
N CYS A 67 7.27 -2.36 -11.71
CA CYS A 67 6.27 -3.31 -11.21
C CYS A 67 5.22 -3.67 -12.27
N LEU A 68 4.74 -2.68 -13.04
CA LEU A 68 3.82 -2.89 -14.16
C LEU A 68 4.44 -3.78 -15.24
N HIS A 69 5.71 -3.58 -15.60
CA HIS A 69 6.40 -4.44 -16.56
C HIS A 69 6.41 -5.89 -16.11
N ARG A 70 6.77 -6.17 -14.85
CA ARG A 70 6.75 -7.53 -14.31
C ARG A 70 5.35 -8.15 -14.32
N ALA A 71 4.32 -7.40 -13.95
CA ALA A 71 2.94 -7.85 -14.00
C ALA A 71 2.47 -8.13 -15.44
N PHE A 72 2.88 -7.30 -16.40
CA PHE A 72 2.58 -7.48 -17.82
C PHE A 72 3.22 -8.76 -18.39
N GLU A 73 4.49 -9.03 -18.10
CA GLU A 73 5.16 -10.25 -18.56
C GLU A 73 4.56 -11.50 -17.90
N ALA A 74 4.19 -11.43 -16.61
CA ALA A 74 3.50 -12.52 -15.92
C ALA A 74 2.13 -12.82 -16.56
N MET A 75 1.34 -11.78 -16.83
CA MET A 75 0.07 -11.89 -17.54
C MET A 75 0.25 -12.54 -18.92
N ARG A 76 1.26 -12.14 -19.69
CA ARG A 76 1.57 -12.77 -20.99
C ARG A 76 1.94 -14.25 -20.86
N ALA A 77 2.66 -14.61 -19.80
CA ALA A 77 3.11 -15.98 -19.58
C ALA A 77 1.96 -16.93 -19.21
N ASP A 78 0.95 -16.43 -18.49
CA ASP A 78 -0.21 -17.21 -18.02
C ASP A 78 -1.14 -17.65 -19.16
N LYS A 79 -1.19 -16.88 -20.27
CA LYS A 79 -2.06 -17.15 -21.44
C LYS A 79 -3.56 -17.27 -21.10
N ASN A 80 -3.99 -16.68 -19.99
CA ASN A 80 -5.39 -16.58 -19.61
C ASN A 80 -6.13 -15.59 -20.54
N ALA A 81 -7.31 -15.99 -21.04
CA ALA A 81 -8.13 -15.15 -21.91
C ALA A 81 -8.53 -13.80 -21.28
N ALA A 82 -8.70 -13.76 -19.96
CA ALA A 82 -9.01 -12.55 -19.21
C ALA A 82 -7.76 -11.80 -18.72
N GLY A 83 -6.56 -12.29 -19.03
CA GLY A 83 -5.30 -11.76 -18.49
C GLY A 83 -5.10 -10.27 -18.80
N LEU A 84 -5.30 -9.86 -20.05
CA LEU A 84 -5.15 -8.45 -20.45
C LEU A 84 -6.14 -7.54 -19.72
N SER A 85 -7.41 -7.92 -19.66
CA SER A 85 -8.42 -7.14 -18.94
C SER A 85 -8.09 -7.03 -17.46
N THR A 86 -7.65 -8.12 -16.83
CA THR A 86 -7.23 -8.13 -15.42
C THR A 86 -6.03 -7.21 -15.19
N PHE A 87 -5.02 -7.25 -16.06
CA PHE A 87 -3.87 -6.37 -15.97
C PHE A 87 -4.25 -4.89 -16.09
N LEU A 88 -5.14 -4.55 -17.02
CA LEU A 88 -5.59 -3.17 -17.19
C LEU A 88 -6.32 -2.68 -15.93
N LEU A 89 -7.32 -3.42 -15.46
CA LEU A 89 -8.19 -3.01 -14.35
C LEU A 89 -7.50 -3.03 -12.99
N HIS A 90 -6.64 -4.01 -12.74
CA HIS A 90 -6.07 -4.25 -11.41
C HIS A 90 -4.62 -3.83 -11.26
N HIS A 91 -3.94 -3.47 -12.35
CA HIS A 91 -2.56 -2.99 -12.28
C HIS A 91 -2.38 -1.67 -13.02
N LEU A 92 -2.59 -1.62 -14.33
CA LEU A 92 -2.25 -0.45 -15.14
C LEU A 92 -3.05 0.79 -14.72
N ASP A 93 -4.38 0.72 -14.72
CA ASP A 93 -5.23 1.88 -14.44
C ASP A 93 -5.05 2.42 -13.01
N PRO A 94 -5.01 1.58 -11.94
CA PRO A 94 -4.73 2.06 -10.59
C PRO A 94 -3.37 2.74 -10.44
N HIS A 95 -2.31 2.21 -11.06
CA HIS A 95 -0.99 2.85 -11.02
C HIS A 95 -0.99 4.19 -11.75
N PHE A 96 -1.61 4.26 -12.93
CA PHE A 96 -1.66 5.50 -13.71
C PHE A 96 -2.57 6.56 -13.07
N HIS A 97 -3.61 6.15 -12.36
CA HIS A 97 -4.42 7.07 -11.56
C HIS A 97 -3.55 7.82 -10.53
N VAL A 98 -2.64 7.12 -9.85
CA VAL A 98 -1.70 7.75 -8.90
C VAL A 98 -0.62 8.57 -9.62
N ILE A 99 0.00 8.02 -10.67
CA ILE A 99 1.12 8.67 -11.38
C ILE A 99 0.68 9.99 -12.01
N LEU A 100 -0.51 10.03 -12.62
CA LEU A 100 -0.99 11.16 -13.39
C LEU A 100 -1.70 12.23 -12.55
N ASP A 101 -2.07 11.96 -11.30
CA ASP A 101 -2.76 12.93 -10.44
C ASP A 101 -1.97 14.25 -10.34
N ALA A 102 -2.51 15.30 -10.94
CA ALA A 102 -1.86 16.60 -11.00
C ALA A 102 -2.02 17.41 -9.71
N ALA A 103 -2.97 17.06 -8.84
CA ALA A 103 -3.15 17.74 -7.56
C ALA A 103 -2.20 17.18 -6.51
N ASN A 104 -2.12 15.85 -6.41
CA ASN A 104 -1.48 15.21 -5.27
C ASN A 104 -0.43 14.17 -5.64
N GLY A 105 -0.36 13.73 -6.89
CA GLY A 105 0.55 12.67 -7.35
C GLY A 105 2.04 13.06 -7.39
N PRO A 106 2.92 12.10 -7.70
CA PRO A 106 4.39 12.28 -7.68
C PRO A 106 4.91 13.26 -8.74
N LEU A 107 4.07 13.63 -9.71
CA LEU A 107 4.38 14.53 -10.81
C LEU A 107 3.74 15.92 -10.66
N HIS A 108 3.06 16.22 -9.54
CA HIS A 108 2.25 17.44 -9.36
C HIS A 108 3.01 18.78 -9.51
N ARG A 109 4.36 18.79 -9.48
CA ARG A 109 5.20 19.98 -9.71
C ARG A 109 5.77 20.07 -11.13
N CYS A 110 5.52 19.06 -11.94
CA CYS A 110 5.98 18.97 -13.31
C CYS A 110 4.88 19.41 -14.27
N THR A 111 5.31 19.75 -15.47
CA THR A 111 4.47 19.87 -16.66
C THR A 111 5.14 19.09 -17.80
N ARG A 112 4.48 19.05 -18.96
CA ARG A 112 5.06 18.42 -20.17
C ARG A 112 6.41 18.99 -20.58
N THR A 113 6.67 20.26 -20.25
CA THR A 113 7.88 20.99 -20.67
C THR A 113 8.83 21.29 -19.51
N LYS A 114 8.37 21.18 -18.26
CA LYS A 114 9.17 21.50 -17.07
C LYS A 114 9.23 20.33 -16.09
N HIS A 115 10.44 19.91 -15.75
CA HIS A 115 10.70 19.00 -14.65
C HIS A 115 11.04 19.77 -13.38
N THR A 116 10.43 19.36 -12.27
CA THR A 116 10.76 19.85 -10.94
C THR A 116 10.93 18.63 -10.03
N ALA A 117 12.09 18.49 -9.40
CA ALA A 117 12.31 17.42 -8.45
C ALA A 117 11.34 17.55 -7.26
N LEU A 118 10.73 16.43 -6.87
CA LEU A 118 9.89 16.33 -5.69
C LEU A 118 10.65 15.44 -4.68
N PRO A 119 10.97 15.95 -3.49
CA PRO A 119 11.58 15.10 -2.46
C PRO A 119 10.60 14.02 -2.02
N SER A 120 11.16 12.90 -1.54
CA SER A 120 10.40 11.88 -0.83
C SER A 120 9.81 12.44 0.48
N LEU A 121 8.84 11.72 1.05
CA LEU A 121 8.31 12.06 2.37
C LEU A 121 9.45 12.10 3.41
N THR A 122 9.54 13.20 4.14
CA THR A 122 10.57 13.43 5.16
C THR A 122 10.25 12.68 6.44
N TYR A 123 11.24 12.37 7.26
CA TYR A 123 11.02 11.73 8.55
C TYR A 123 12.05 12.21 9.57
N ASP A 124 11.70 12.08 10.85
CA ASP A 124 12.64 12.18 11.96
C ASP A 124 13.08 10.76 12.33
N PRO A 125 14.37 10.52 12.60
CA PRO A 125 14.87 9.20 12.95
C PRO A 125 14.06 8.60 14.12
N VAL A 126 13.72 7.32 14.02
CA VAL A 126 13.11 6.60 15.15
C VAL A 126 14.08 6.63 16.35
N PRO A 127 13.65 7.12 17.53
CA PRO A 127 14.49 7.09 18.72
C PRO A 127 14.93 5.67 19.08
N SER A 128 16.16 5.52 19.56
CA SER A 128 16.66 4.22 20.02
C SER A 128 15.76 3.66 21.13
N GLY A 129 15.36 2.39 21.01
CA GLY A 129 14.48 1.73 21.98
C GLY A 129 13.00 2.10 21.89
N TRP A 130 12.58 2.94 20.93
CA TRP A 130 11.18 3.32 20.75
C TRP A 130 10.26 2.11 20.52
N PHE A 131 10.70 1.18 19.69
CA PHE A 131 10.02 -0.11 19.52
C PHE A 131 10.68 -1.15 20.41
N THR A 132 9.97 -1.58 21.45
CA THR A 132 10.45 -2.65 22.34
C THR A 132 10.46 -3.96 21.55
N SER A 133 11.62 -4.59 21.44
CA SER A 133 11.67 -6.00 21.06
C SER A 133 11.06 -6.80 22.20
N THR A 134 9.79 -7.16 22.07
CA THR A 134 9.22 -8.20 22.93
C THR A 134 9.97 -9.47 22.56
N GLY A 135 10.80 -9.95 23.47
CA GLY A 135 11.77 -11.02 23.25
C GLY A 135 11.13 -12.36 22.91
N ARG A 136 10.55 -12.47 21.72
CA ARG A 136 10.24 -13.75 21.12
C ARG A 136 11.48 -14.20 20.37
N THR A 137 12.39 -14.82 21.12
CA THR A 137 13.37 -15.75 20.58
C THR A 137 12.64 -16.99 20.08
N ASP A 138 11.97 -16.88 18.94
CA ASP A 138 11.66 -18.07 18.12
C ASP A 138 12.94 -18.32 17.31
N THR A 139 13.89 -19.16 17.71
CA THR A 139 13.78 -20.62 17.85
C THR A 139 12.76 -21.18 16.84
N GLU A 140 13.29 -21.72 15.74
CA GLU A 140 12.61 -22.26 14.56
C GLU A 140 12.10 -21.24 13.52
N SER A 141 13.01 -20.44 12.95
CA SER A 141 12.83 -19.99 11.57
C SER A 141 12.84 -21.23 10.67
N SER A 142 11.66 -21.66 10.24
CA SER A 142 11.49 -22.49 9.04
C SER A 142 12.39 -21.97 7.91
N ALA A 143 12.77 -22.85 6.99
CA ALA A 143 13.71 -22.65 5.87
C ALA A 143 13.30 -21.57 4.83
N ASN A 144 12.89 -20.38 5.29
CA ASN A 144 12.42 -19.26 4.49
C ASN A 144 13.52 -18.20 4.40
N LYS A 145 13.71 -17.61 3.22
CA LYS A 145 14.75 -16.62 2.96
C LYS A 145 14.66 -15.47 3.99
N PRO A 146 15.80 -14.98 4.52
CA PRO A 146 15.77 -13.89 5.50
C PRO A 146 15.13 -12.63 4.91
N PHE A 147 14.42 -11.88 5.76
CA PHE A 147 13.88 -10.57 5.39
C PHE A 147 15.01 -9.64 4.93
N ARG A 148 14.73 -8.82 3.92
CA ARG A 148 15.68 -7.81 3.44
C ARG A 148 15.87 -6.71 4.47
N PHE A 149 14.80 -6.31 5.15
CA PHE A 149 14.85 -5.36 6.27
C PHE A 149 14.61 -6.11 7.59
N GLY A 150 15.55 -5.98 8.53
CA GLY A 150 15.43 -6.66 9.83
C GLY A 150 14.26 -6.11 10.65
N HIS A 151 14.06 -4.78 10.62
CA HIS A 151 12.95 -4.10 11.27
C HIS A 151 12.12 -3.29 10.26
N TYR A 152 10.81 -3.17 10.48
CA TYR A 152 9.93 -2.46 9.55
C TYR A 152 10.25 -0.97 9.44
N ALA A 153 10.85 -0.36 10.48
CA ALA A 153 11.31 1.03 10.43
C ALA A 153 12.38 1.24 9.34
N ASP A 154 13.32 0.29 9.18
CA ASP A 154 14.32 0.34 8.12
C ASP A 154 13.66 0.25 6.73
N PHE A 155 12.68 -0.64 6.59
CA PHE A 155 11.85 -0.74 5.38
C PHE A 155 11.15 0.59 5.07
N VAL A 156 10.55 1.23 6.08
CA VAL A 156 9.84 2.51 5.91
C VAL A 156 10.79 3.59 5.42
N GLU A 157 11.89 3.81 6.14
CA GLU A 157 12.81 4.92 5.90
C GLU A 157 13.64 4.74 4.62
N GLN A 158 14.07 3.50 4.32
CA GLN A 158 15.02 3.22 3.23
C GLN A 158 14.34 2.82 1.92
N TRP A 159 13.08 2.36 1.97
CA TRP A 159 12.34 1.92 0.79
C TRP A 159 10.97 2.57 0.63
N LEU A 160 10.07 2.46 1.61
CA LEU A 160 8.68 2.90 1.46
C LEU A 160 8.54 4.40 1.24
N LEU A 161 9.12 5.23 2.12
CA LEU A 161 9.06 6.69 1.96
C LEU A 161 9.81 7.13 0.70
N PRO A 162 10.99 6.58 0.35
CA PRO A 162 11.64 6.93 -0.90
C PRO A 162 10.85 6.62 -2.18
N VAL A 163 9.99 5.60 -2.19
CA VAL A 163 9.11 5.30 -3.34
C VAL A 163 7.74 5.97 -3.27
N THR A 164 7.50 6.80 -2.25
CA THR A 164 6.29 7.61 -2.09
C THR A 164 6.63 9.09 -2.23
N ALA A 165 6.02 9.75 -3.21
CA ALA A 165 6.17 11.19 -3.42
C ALA A 165 4.80 11.79 -3.76
N VAL A 166 4.38 12.79 -2.99
CA VAL A 166 3.04 13.39 -3.07
C VAL A 166 3.09 14.87 -2.69
N ARG A 167 2.06 15.64 -3.02
CA ARG A 167 1.91 17.02 -2.56
C ARG A 167 1.48 17.06 -1.09
N ILE A 168 2.26 17.67 -0.22
CA ILE A 168 1.82 17.97 1.16
C ILE A 168 1.39 19.43 1.23
N ALA A 169 0.11 19.67 1.50
CA ALA A 169 -0.46 21.01 1.63
C ALA A 169 -0.74 21.41 3.09
N ALA A 170 -0.97 20.42 3.97
CA ALA A 170 -1.08 20.58 5.41
C ALA A 170 -2.10 21.65 5.87
N ASN A 171 -3.25 21.77 5.20
CA ASN A 171 -4.25 22.80 5.46
C ASN A 171 -5.61 22.28 5.97
N HIS A 172 -5.64 21.07 6.52
CA HIS A 172 -6.84 20.44 7.11
C HIS A 172 -8.08 20.42 6.20
N ARG A 173 -7.89 20.23 4.89
CA ARG A 173 -8.97 20.17 3.90
C ARG A 173 -9.08 18.78 3.30
N GLU A 174 -10.30 18.41 2.94
CA GLU A 174 -10.59 17.25 2.09
C GLU A 174 -9.82 17.36 0.76
N ASP A 175 -9.50 16.21 0.18
CA ASP A 175 -8.71 16.06 -1.06
C ASP A 175 -7.29 16.66 -1.03
N GLN A 176 -6.79 17.00 0.16
CA GLN A 176 -5.42 17.44 0.38
C GLN A 176 -4.70 16.49 1.31
N TYR A 177 -3.37 16.47 1.18
CA TYR A 177 -2.55 15.62 2.02
C TYR A 177 -1.81 16.39 3.11
N THR A 178 -1.67 15.72 4.24
CA THR A 178 -0.78 16.10 5.34
C THR A 178 0.19 14.96 5.66
N TRP A 179 1.21 15.29 6.45
CA TRP A 179 2.25 14.35 6.83
C TRP A 179 2.87 14.75 8.17
N CYS A 180 3.33 13.77 8.93
CA CYS A 180 4.10 13.96 10.16
C CYS A 180 5.46 13.26 10.03
N ARG A 181 6.55 13.98 10.28
CA ARG A 181 7.91 13.41 10.27
C ARG A 181 8.12 12.37 11.36
N ARG A 182 7.40 12.49 12.47
CA ARG A 182 7.37 11.53 13.59
C ARG A 182 6.29 10.48 13.38
N TRP A 183 6.19 9.90 12.18
CA TRP A 183 5.18 8.88 11.83
C TRP A 183 5.16 7.70 12.83
N TRP A 184 6.30 7.42 13.49
CA TRP A 184 6.46 6.39 14.50
C TRP A 184 5.75 6.70 15.84
N ASP A 185 5.36 7.96 16.08
CA ASP A 185 4.61 8.41 17.26
C ASP A 185 3.09 8.30 17.05
N HIS A 186 2.69 7.84 15.86
CA HIS A 186 1.31 7.62 15.46
C HIS A 186 1.05 6.12 15.42
N ARG A 187 0.44 5.57 16.47
CA ARG A 187 0.29 4.10 16.65
C ARG A 187 -0.41 3.47 15.45
N SER A 188 -1.47 4.11 14.96
CA SER A 188 -2.23 3.61 13.81
C SER A 188 -1.39 3.57 12.53
N VAL A 189 -0.48 4.52 12.34
CA VAL A 189 0.45 4.59 11.21
C VAL A 189 1.55 3.54 11.34
N ALA A 190 2.18 3.44 12.52
CA ALA A 190 3.25 2.47 12.78
C ALA A 190 2.80 1.02 12.55
N VAL A 191 1.59 0.65 13.01
CA VAL A 191 1.03 -0.71 12.80
C VAL A 191 0.77 -0.99 11.31
N ARG A 192 0.26 -0.01 10.56
CA ARG A 192 0.04 -0.15 9.10
C ARG A 192 1.36 -0.35 8.36
N PHE A 193 2.40 0.38 8.74
CA PHE A 193 3.73 0.22 8.15
C PHE A 193 4.38 -1.12 8.51
N ALA A 194 4.21 -1.61 9.74
CA ALA A 194 4.64 -2.95 10.12
C ALA A 194 3.92 -4.04 9.29
N ALA A 195 2.62 -3.89 9.03
CA ALA A 195 1.87 -4.79 8.16
C ALA A 195 2.38 -4.73 6.70
N LEU A 196 2.59 -3.53 6.16
CA LEU A 196 3.15 -3.33 4.82
C LEU A 196 4.51 -3.99 4.65
N HIS A 197 5.35 -3.96 5.68
CA HIS A 197 6.66 -4.62 5.65
C HIS A 197 6.55 -6.13 5.42
N VAL A 198 5.65 -6.80 6.15
CA VAL A 198 5.43 -8.26 5.99
C VAL A 198 4.96 -8.58 4.57
N VAL A 199 4.03 -7.79 4.03
CA VAL A 199 3.55 -7.97 2.65
C VAL A 199 4.65 -7.69 1.62
N PHE A 200 5.49 -6.68 1.85
CA PHE A 200 6.64 -6.38 0.99
C PHE A 200 7.63 -7.54 0.94
N GLU A 201 8.00 -8.10 2.10
CA GLU A 201 8.96 -9.22 2.15
C GLU A 201 8.40 -10.46 1.43
N ALA A 202 7.11 -10.74 1.59
CA ALA A 202 6.42 -11.79 0.85
C ALA A 202 6.39 -11.51 -0.67
N ALA A 203 5.98 -10.31 -1.08
CA ALA A 203 5.86 -9.93 -2.49
C ALA A 203 7.22 -9.93 -3.23
N ARG A 204 8.30 -9.57 -2.54
CA ARG A 204 9.65 -9.54 -3.11
C ARG A 204 10.17 -10.92 -3.51
N ILE A 205 9.82 -11.96 -2.76
CA ILE A 205 10.29 -13.34 -3.01
C ILE A 205 9.25 -14.21 -3.71
N ALA A 206 8.05 -13.67 -3.96
CA ALA A 206 6.98 -14.37 -4.64
C ALA A 206 7.38 -14.77 -6.07
N GLU A 207 6.97 -15.96 -6.48
CA GLU A 207 7.09 -16.43 -7.86
C GLU A 207 6.10 -15.72 -8.79
N ASP A 208 4.99 -15.23 -8.24
CA ASP A 208 4.03 -14.40 -8.94
C ASP A 208 4.66 -13.05 -9.33
N GLY A 209 4.85 -12.84 -10.64
CA GLY A 209 5.43 -11.61 -11.18
C GLY A 209 4.56 -10.36 -10.96
N SER A 210 3.29 -10.51 -10.61
CA SER A 210 2.38 -9.41 -10.29
C SER A 210 2.43 -8.95 -8.83
N ALA A 211 3.03 -9.75 -7.93
CA ALA A 211 2.95 -9.54 -6.48
C ALA A 211 3.41 -8.14 -6.02
N MET A 212 4.49 -7.61 -6.59
CA MET A 212 4.96 -6.25 -6.28
C MET A 212 4.00 -5.16 -6.81
N SER A 213 3.33 -5.39 -7.93
CA SER A 213 2.28 -4.49 -8.41
C SER A 213 1.08 -4.51 -7.46
N THR A 214 0.66 -5.71 -7.01
CA THR A 214 -0.39 -5.92 -6.01
C THR A 214 -0.07 -5.24 -4.68
N LEU A 215 1.19 -5.31 -4.21
CA LEU A 215 1.65 -4.57 -3.02
C LEU A 215 1.33 -3.08 -3.13
N PHE A 216 1.58 -2.45 -4.29
CA PHE A 216 1.27 -1.04 -4.47
C PHE A 216 -0.24 -0.77 -4.47
N VAL A 217 -0.97 -1.41 -5.39
CA VAL A 217 -2.38 -1.06 -5.68
C VAL A 217 -3.36 -1.52 -4.59
N SER A 218 -3.07 -2.64 -3.92
CA SER A 218 -3.97 -3.25 -2.94
C SER A 218 -3.57 -2.98 -1.49
N HIS A 219 -2.34 -2.54 -1.22
CA HIS A 219 -1.86 -2.32 0.15
C HIS A 219 -1.28 -0.92 0.36
N ILE A 220 -0.21 -0.54 -0.34
CA ILE A 220 0.46 0.75 -0.13
C ILE A 220 -0.51 1.90 -0.43
N ASP A 221 -1.13 1.93 -1.60
CA ASP A 221 -1.96 3.06 -2.04
C ASP A 221 -3.21 3.23 -1.17
N PRO A 222 -3.97 2.18 -0.82
CA PRO A 222 -5.07 2.30 0.15
C PRO A 222 -4.62 2.77 1.53
N HIS A 223 -3.49 2.26 2.05
CA HIS A 223 -2.96 2.72 3.34
C HIS A 223 -2.53 4.18 3.29
N PHE A 224 -1.80 4.61 2.26
CA PHE A 224 -1.37 5.99 2.12
C PHE A 224 -2.54 6.95 1.86
N ARG A 225 -3.58 6.55 1.12
CA ARG A 225 -4.79 7.37 0.96
C ARG A 225 -5.40 7.71 2.32
N HIS A 226 -5.47 6.75 3.23
CA HIS A 226 -5.98 6.97 4.58
C HIS A 226 -4.99 7.75 5.48
N ILE A 227 -3.70 7.40 5.44
CA ILE A 227 -2.67 8.03 6.29
C ILE A 227 -2.50 9.51 5.94
N LEU A 228 -2.54 9.85 4.66
CA LEU A 228 -2.26 11.18 4.15
C LEU A 228 -3.47 12.11 4.19
N ASP A 229 -4.70 11.60 4.34
CA ASP A 229 -5.92 12.43 4.37
C ASP A 229 -5.82 13.57 5.40
N ALA A 230 -5.74 14.81 4.92
CA ALA A 230 -5.60 15.98 5.78
C ALA A 230 -6.89 16.35 6.52
N GLY A 231 -8.05 15.86 6.07
CA GLY A 231 -9.33 16.11 6.72
C GLY A 231 -9.59 15.12 7.85
N ASN A 232 -9.46 13.82 7.57
CA ASN A 232 -9.92 12.76 8.49
C ASN A 232 -8.84 11.74 8.86
N GLY A 233 -7.64 11.83 8.28
CA GLY A 233 -6.57 10.87 8.50
C GLY A 233 -5.97 10.92 9.91
N PRO A 234 -5.19 9.90 10.30
CA PRO A 234 -4.54 9.85 11.62
C PRO A 234 -3.53 10.99 11.83
N LEU A 235 -3.02 11.54 10.73
CA LEU A 235 -2.07 12.66 10.74
C LEU A 235 -2.74 14.03 10.57
N HIS A 236 -4.09 14.11 10.53
CA HIS A 236 -4.80 15.34 10.17
C HIS A 236 -4.36 16.55 11.00
N ARG A 237 -4.04 16.42 12.31
CA ARG A 237 -3.58 17.52 13.18
C ARG A 237 -2.08 17.82 13.14
N CYS A 238 -1.33 17.12 12.29
CA CYS A 238 0.09 17.32 12.13
C CYS A 238 0.38 18.07 10.83
N THR A 239 1.56 18.70 10.79
CA THR A 239 2.22 19.17 9.58
C THR A 239 3.66 18.65 9.58
N PRO A 240 4.43 18.79 8.48
CA PRO A 240 5.83 18.38 8.48
C PRO A 240 6.66 19.05 9.60
N ASP A 241 6.29 20.25 10.02
CA ASP A 241 7.03 21.04 11.02
C ASP A 241 6.37 21.05 12.41
N HIS A 242 5.17 20.46 12.55
CA HIS A 242 4.42 20.44 13.80
C HIS A 242 3.80 19.06 14.07
N HIS A 243 4.21 18.43 15.16
CA HIS A 243 3.65 17.17 15.62
C HIS A 243 2.64 17.39 16.76
N THR A 244 1.47 16.78 16.62
CA THR A 244 0.44 16.70 17.66
C THR A 244 0.22 15.23 18.02
N PRO A 245 0.46 14.80 19.27
CA PRO A 245 0.29 13.42 19.69
C PRO A 245 -1.13 12.88 19.42
N GLU A 246 -1.21 11.62 18.99
CA GLU A 246 -2.48 10.91 18.85
C GLU A 246 -3.12 10.67 20.22
N THR A 247 -4.36 11.11 20.37
CA THR A 247 -5.26 10.61 21.42
C THR A 247 -6.16 9.59 20.75
N GLY A 248 -6.07 8.33 21.18
CA GLY A 248 -7.01 7.29 20.73
C GLY A 248 -8.46 7.68 21.00
N LEU A 249 -9.40 6.86 20.53
CA LEU A 249 -10.81 7.12 20.81
C LEU A 249 -11.04 7.20 22.32
N PRO A 250 -11.73 8.24 22.82
CA PRO A 250 -12.07 8.32 24.22
C PRO A 250 -13.02 7.16 24.55
N THR A 251 -12.71 6.44 25.62
CA THR A 251 -13.56 5.37 26.13
C THR A 251 -14.16 5.79 27.46
N THR A 252 -15.40 5.42 27.71
CA THR A 252 -15.93 5.31 29.07
C THR A 252 -15.86 3.87 29.52
N ALA A 253 -15.88 3.63 30.83
CA ALA A 253 -15.94 2.28 31.35
C ALA A 253 -17.21 1.58 30.82
N VAL A 254 -17.04 0.39 30.26
CA VAL A 254 -18.17 -0.48 29.93
C VAL A 254 -18.89 -0.80 31.25
N PRO A 255 -20.20 -0.49 31.40
CA PRO A 255 -20.87 -0.71 32.68
C PRO A 255 -20.84 -2.17 33.12
N ALA A 256 -20.94 -2.42 34.43
CA ALA A 256 -21.01 -3.78 34.94
C ALA A 256 -22.20 -4.52 34.33
N ASN A 257 -21.99 -5.78 33.93
CA ASN A 257 -22.99 -6.62 33.27
C ASN A 257 -23.38 -6.28 31.82
N TRP A 258 -22.66 -5.34 31.15
CA TRP A 258 -22.95 -4.95 29.77
C TRP A 258 -22.79 -6.09 28.74
N PHE A 259 -21.84 -7.00 28.99
CA PHE A 259 -21.64 -8.21 28.18
C PHE A 259 -21.83 -9.49 28.98
N THR A 260 -22.11 -9.43 30.28
CA THR A 260 -22.07 -10.60 31.18
C THR A 260 -23.18 -11.62 30.91
N ALA A 261 -24.25 -11.25 30.19
CA ALA A 261 -25.25 -12.20 29.70
C ALA A 261 -24.71 -13.11 28.58
N LEU A 262 -23.68 -12.66 27.86
CA LEU A 262 -22.91 -13.44 26.89
C LEU A 262 -21.58 -13.78 27.58
N GLY A 263 -21.48 -14.95 28.19
CA GLY A 263 -20.24 -15.36 28.86
C GLY A 263 -19.03 -15.18 27.93
N SER A 264 -17.82 -15.10 28.48
CA SER A 264 -16.58 -14.93 27.69
C SER A 264 -16.30 -16.05 26.65
N ALA A 265 -17.17 -17.06 26.58
CA ALA A 265 -17.17 -18.17 25.64
C ALA A 265 -18.29 -18.09 24.58
N SER A 266 -19.11 -17.05 24.56
CA SER A 266 -20.14 -16.86 23.54
C SER A 266 -19.50 -16.70 22.16
N PRO A 267 -19.98 -17.42 21.13
CA PRO A 267 -19.54 -17.25 19.74
C PRO A 267 -19.61 -15.78 19.30
N ILE A 268 -18.67 -15.34 18.47
CA ILE A 268 -18.56 -13.92 18.10
C ILE A 268 -19.81 -13.42 17.35
N GLU A 269 -20.49 -14.34 16.67
CA GLU A 269 -21.71 -14.12 15.91
C GLU A 269 -22.93 -13.85 16.80
N GLU A 270 -22.90 -14.29 18.07
CA GLU A 270 -24.00 -14.08 19.03
C GLU A 270 -24.00 -12.67 19.65
N PHE A 271 -22.86 -11.95 19.64
CA PHE A 271 -22.80 -10.57 20.12
C PHE A 271 -23.64 -9.59 19.29
N GLY A 272 -24.01 -9.95 18.05
CA GLY A 272 -24.93 -9.19 17.20
C GLY A 272 -26.42 -9.29 17.61
N PHE A 273 -26.77 -10.25 18.48
CA PHE A 273 -28.12 -10.47 19.00
C PHE A 273 -28.25 -10.13 20.49
N GLY A 274 -27.28 -9.38 21.04
CA GLY A 274 -27.40 -8.81 22.39
C GLY A 274 -28.68 -7.96 22.52
N PRO A 275 -29.19 -7.75 23.75
CA PRO A 275 -30.44 -7.00 23.99
C PRO A 275 -30.57 -5.69 23.18
N ASP A 276 -31.79 -5.25 22.83
CA ASP A 276 -31.98 -3.90 22.27
C ASP A 276 -31.72 -2.85 23.37
N PHE A 277 -30.49 -2.35 23.41
CA PHE A 277 -29.96 -1.55 24.51
C PHE A 277 -30.34 -0.05 24.46
N ARG A 278 -31.33 0.34 23.64
CA ARG A 278 -31.84 1.73 23.58
C ARG A 278 -32.87 2.05 24.66
N HIS A 279 -33.39 1.04 25.36
CA HIS A 279 -34.33 1.23 26.46
C HIS A 279 -33.64 0.98 27.81
N PRO A 280 -33.52 2.00 28.68
CA PRO A 280 -33.15 1.74 30.06
C PRO A 280 -34.25 0.88 30.67
N ALA A 281 -33.90 -0.31 31.17
CA ALA A 281 -34.80 -1.08 31.99
C ALA A 281 -35.17 -0.23 33.21
N HIS A 282 -36.36 0.38 33.18
CA HIS A 282 -36.98 0.92 34.38
C HIS A 282 -37.12 -0.24 35.36
N LYS A 283 -36.35 -0.19 36.46
CA LYS A 283 -36.51 -1.09 37.60
C LYS A 283 -37.90 -0.86 38.20
N GLN A 284 -38.70 -1.92 38.29
CA GLN A 284 -39.73 -2.06 39.32
C GLN A 284 -39.05 -2.49 40.62
#